data_AF-A0A8D8XK84-F1
#
_entry.id   AF-A0A8D8XK84-F1
#
_cell.length_a   1.000
_cell.length_b   1.000
_cell.length_c   1.000
_cell.angle_alpha   90.00
_cell.angle_beta   90.00
_cell.angle_gamma   90.00
#
_symmetry.space_group_name_H-M   'P 1'
#
loop_
_entity.id
_entity.type
_entity.pdbx_description
1 polymer ?
#
loop_
_entity_poly.entity_id
_entity_poly.type
_entity_poly.pdbx_seq_one_letter_code
_entity_poly.pdbx_strand_id
1 'polypeptide(L)'
;MNNTHTALSTLKSFFKKWSLELTILLAMTSLSISENCSLNLMFQKACDNDGDGPKYLGTHCPTEKDAQKTTAGNNIYRQMINSFAIALVHLYAGTWSDSHGNRRRPLVFIPLLGQIITDFGNAICSYFWSSSSLTVSLINGFIPGVSGGKLLLFTGANVYISDTTNIEDRTFRCHFHTWIFEQEIGNGGFQVGINR
;
A
#
# COMPACT_ATOMS: atom_id res chain seq x y z
N MET A 1 2.70 -0.42 -45.46
CA MET A 1 3.09 0.53 -44.39
C MET A 1 1.92 1.20 -43.67
N ASN A 2 0.65 0.96 -44.06
CA ASN A 2 -0.50 1.60 -43.38
C ASN A 2 -0.96 0.91 -42.09
N ASN A 3 -0.85 -0.43 -41.98
CA ASN A 3 -1.38 -1.17 -40.83
C ASN A 3 -0.63 -0.94 -39.51
N THR A 4 0.66 -0.59 -39.56
CA THR A 4 1.46 -0.32 -38.36
C THR A 4 1.10 1.02 -37.72
N HIS A 5 0.75 2.03 -38.51
CA HIS A 5 0.27 3.33 -38.02
C HIS A 5 -1.13 3.22 -37.40
N THR A 6 -2.05 2.45 -37.99
CA THR A 6 -3.39 2.21 -37.41
C THR A 6 -3.31 1.37 -36.14
N ALA A 7 -2.43 0.37 -36.08
CA ALA A 7 -2.22 -0.41 -34.86
C ALA A 7 -1.67 0.49 -33.72
N LEU A 8 -0.65 1.31 -34.00
CA LEU A 8 -0.09 2.25 -33.02
C LEU A 8 -1.09 3.31 -32.54
N SER A 9 -1.95 3.84 -33.42
CA SER A 9 -2.97 4.82 -33.03
C SER A 9 -4.05 4.18 -32.17
N THR A 10 -4.45 2.94 -32.48
CA THR A 10 -5.44 2.17 -31.70
C THR A 10 -4.87 1.76 -30.35
N LEU A 11 -3.59 1.37 -30.31
CA LEU A 11 -2.89 1.06 -29.07
C LEU A 11 -2.80 2.31 -28.18
N LYS A 12 -2.42 3.47 -28.74
CA LYS A 12 -2.38 4.75 -27.99
C LYS A 12 -3.74 5.17 -27.48
N SER A 13 -4.81 5.02 -28.26
CA SER A 13 -6.16 5.37 -27.81
C SER A 13 -6.66 4.42 -26.72
N PHE A 14 -6.32 3.14 -26.81
CA PHE A 14 -6.59 2.14 -25.77
C PHE A 14 -5.83 2.45 -24.48
N PHE A 15 -4.52 2.70 -24.55
CA PHE A 15 -3.70 3.10 -23.40
C PHE A 15 -4.21 4.39 -22.76
N LYS A 16 -4.68 5.37 -23.55
CA LYS A 16 -5.26 6.60 -23.01
C LYS A 16 -6.59 6.36 -22.26
N LYS A 17 -7.41 5.41 -22.74
CA LYS A 17 -8.67 4.99 -22.09
C LYS A 17 -8.42 4.24 -20.77
N TRP A 18 -7.38 3.41 -20.71
CA TRP A 18 -7.04 2.58 -19.54
C TRP A 18 -5.89 3.14 -18.66
N SER A 19 -5.34 4.31 -19.01
CA SER A 19 -4.13 4.87 -18.39
C SER A 19 -4.23 4.97 -16.88
N LEU A 20 -5.41 5.36 -16.37
CA LEU A 20 -5.60 5.60 -14.94
C LEU A 20 -5.77 4.30 -14.17
N GLU A 21 -6.49 3.32 -14.71
CA GLU A 21 -6.58 1.99 -14.11
C GLU A 21 -5.23 1.29 -14.07
N LEU A 22 -4.43 1.45 -15.13
CA LEU A 22 -3.06 0.95 -15.13
C LEU A 22 -2.21 1.66 -14.05
N THR A 23 -2.34 2.97 -13.91
CA THR A 23 -1.61 3.73 -12.87
C THR A 23 -2.01 3.27 -11.47
N ILE A 24 -3.30 3.05 -11.22
CA ILE A 24 -3.80 2.57 -9.94
C ILE A 24 -3.34 1.14 -9.67
N LEU A 25 -3.36 0.25 -10.67
CA LEU A 25 -2.81 -1.10 -10.55
C LEU A 25 -1.34 -1.06 -10.17
N LEU A 26 -0.52 -0.27 -10.87
CA LEU A 26 0.90 -0.11 -10.55
C LEU A 26 1.09 0.44 -9.12
N ALA A 27 0.31 1.44 -8.72
CA ALA A 27 0.36 1.99 -7.38
C ALA A 27 0.04 0.92 -6.32
N MET A 28 -1.01 0.12 -6.52
CA MET A 28 -1.39 -0.95 -5.60
C MET A 28 -0.30 -2.03 -5.50
N THR A 29 0.28 -2.45 -6.62
CA THR A 29 1.38 -3.43 -6.60
C THR A 29 2.63 -2.89 -5.91
N SER A 30 2.96 -1.61 -6.11
CA SER A 30 4.05 -0.96 -5.40
C SER A 30 3.79 -0.95 -3.89
N LEU A 31 2.55 -0.65 -3.49
CA LEU A 31 2.10 -0.64 -2.12
C LEU A 31 2.20 -2.03 -1.45
N SER A 32 1.92 -3.12 -2.16
CA SER A 32 2.15 -4.49 -1.65
C SER A 32 3.63 -4.79 -1.44
N ILE A 33 4.46 -4.42 -2.41
CA ILE A 33 5.90 -4.66 -2.33
C ILE A 33 6.50 -3.91 -1.14
N SER A 34 6.12 -2.64 -0.95
CA SER A 34 6.57 -1.83 0.20
C SER A 34 6.13 -2.42 1.54
N GLU A 35 4.91 -2.96 1.64
CA GLU A 35 4.46 -3.63 2.88
C GLU A 35 5.25 -4.90 3.19
N ASN A 36 5.52 -5.73 2.18
CA ASN A 36 6.35 -6.92 2.33
C ASN A 36 7.78 -6.57 2.75
N CYS A 37 8.34 -5.52 2.14
CA CYS A 37 9.66 -5.00 2.52
C CYS A 37 9.68 -4.54 3.98
N SER A 38 8.66 -3.80 4.39
CA SER A 38 8.51 -3.31 5.77
C SER A 38 8.38 -4.45 6.78
N LEU A 39 7.57 -5.48 6.46
CA LEU A 39 7.42 -6.67 7.31
C LEU A 39 8.74 -7.43 7.44
N ASN A 40 9.46 -7.63 6.33
CA ASN A 40 10.76 -8.28 6.34
C ASN A 40 11.79 -7.49 7.16
N LEU A 41 11.79 -6.16 7.06
CA LEU A 41 12.66 -5.31 7.87
C LEU A 41 12.36 -5.43 9.37
N MET A 42 11.08 -5.42 9.76
CA MET A 42 10.68 -5.60 11.17
C MET A 42 11.11 -6.97 11.71
N PHE A 43 11.00 -8.01 10.89
CA PHE A 43 11.41 -9.38 11.23
C PHE A 43 12.92 -9.48 11.44
N GLN A 44 13.72 -8.92 10.52
CA GLN A 44 15.18 -8.94 10.65
C GLN A 44 15.65 -8.16 11.88
N LYS A 45 15.02 -7.02 12.17
CA LYS A 45 15.29 -6.26 13.41
C LYS A 45 14.83 -6.97 14.69
N ALA A 46 13.82 -7.83 14.61
CA ALA A 46 13.39 -8.63 15.76
C ALA A 46 14.34 -9.83 16.00
N CYS A 47 14.98 -10.34 14.95
CA CYS A 47 15.99 -11.39 15.04
C CYS A 47 17.34 -10.83 15.57
N ASP A 48 17.73 -9.64 15.13
CA ASP A 48 18.99 -8.99 15.54
C ASP A 48 18.74 -7.80 16.46
N ASN A 49 18.67 -8.08 17.76
CA ASN A 49 18.42 -7.06 18.79
C ASN A 49 19.71 -6.33 19.24
N ASP A 50 20.89 -6.75 18.77
CA ASP A 50 22.18 -6.25 19.26
C ASP A 50 22.63 -4.96 18.56
N GLY A 51 21.91 -4.51 17.53
CA GLY A 51 22.13 -3.21 16.89
C GLY A 51 23.37 -3.14 15.97
N ASP A 52 24.01 -4.27 15.72
CA ASP A 52 25.33 -4.38 15.08
C ASP A 52 25.25 -4.70 13.56
N GLY A 53 24.14 -4.34 12.93
CA GLY A 53 23.85 -4.58 11.51
C GLY A 53 23.10 -5.89 11.24
N PRO A 54 22.75 -6.21 9.98
CA PRO A 54 21.95 -7.39 9.65
C PRO A 54 22.80 -8.68 9.63
N LYS A 55 22.99 -9.34 10.79
CA LYS A 55 23.80 -10.58 10.88
C LYS A 55 23.17 -11.80 10.22
N TYR A 56 21.84 -11.85 10.15
CA TYR A 56 21.08 -13.01 9.69
C TYR A 56 20.47 -12.85 8.29
N LEU A 57 21.02 -11.94 7.47
CA LEU A 57 20.53 -11.72 6.12
C LEU A 57 20.88 -12.92 5.22
N GLY A 58 19.87 -13.73 4.87
CA GLY A 58 20.06 -14.93 4.04
C GLY A 58 20.55 -16.16 4.81
N THR A 59 20.62 -16.09 6.14
CA THR A 59 20.97 -17.21 7.02
C THR A 59 19.86 -17.48 8.04
N HIS A 60 19.88 -18.65 8.67
CA HIS A 60 18.82 -19.06 9.61
C HIS A 60 18.90 -18.23 10.91
N CYS A 61 17.79 -17.61 11.31
CA CYS A 61 17.68 -16.90 12.58
C CYS A 61 17.67 -17.91 13.75
N PRO A 62 18.60 -17.85 14.72
CA PRO A 62 18.63 -18.80 15.83
C PRO A 62 17.36 -18.71 16.71
N THR A 63 16.74 -17.53 16.76
CA THR A 63 15.57 -17.22 17.59
C THR A 63 14.34 -16.90 16.74
N GLU A 64 14.09 -17.69 15.69
CA GLU A 64 13.01 -17.43 14.73
C GLU A 64 11.63 -17.31 15.38
N LYS A 65 11.29 -18.21 16.32
CA LYS A 65 9.96 -18.21 16.97
C LYS A 65 9.69 -16.93 17.78
N ASP A 66 10.69 -16.43 18.51
CA ASP A 66 10.52 -15.21 19.30
C ASP A 66 10.54 -13.96 18.43
N ALA A 67 11.33 -13.97 17.35
CA ALA A 67 11.33 -12.91 16.34
C ALA A 67 9.98 -12.83 15.62
N GLN A 68 9.39 -13.96 15.23
CA GLN A 68 8.04 -14.03 14.64
C GLN A 68 6.98 -13.51 15.63
N LYS A 69 7.03 -13.93 16.91
CA LYS A 69 6.10 -13.46 17.94
C LYS A 69 6.17 -11.95 18.15
N THR A 70 7.38 -11.41 18.22
CA THR A 70 7.61 -9.97 18.38
C THR A 70 7.14 -9.19 17.15
N THR A 71 7.44 -9.68 15.96
CA THR A 71 7.02 -9.05 14.70
C THR A 71 5.51 -9.08 14.54
N ALA A 72 4.85 -10.18 14.90
CA ALA A 72 3.39 -10.29 14.88
C ALA A 72 2.75 -9.29 15.86
N GLY A 73 3.29 -9.15 17.07
CA GLY A 73 2.85 -8.14 18.04
C GLY A 73 3.00 -6.72 17.48
N ASN A 74 4.17 -6.39 16.93
CA ASN A 74 4.42 -5.09 16.31
C ASN A 74 3.51 -4.83 15.10
N ASN A 75 3.19 -5.85 14.31
CA ASN A 75 2.27 -5.74 13.19
C ASN A 75 0.83 -5.43 13.64
N ILE A 76 0.39 -6.02 14.76
CA ILE A 76 -0.91 -5.71 15.34
C ILE A 76 -0.98 -4.23 15.75
N TYR A 77 0.03 -3.72 16.46
CA TYR A 77 0.08 -2.30 16.83
C TYR A 77 0.05 -1.38 15.61
N ARG A 78 0.82 -1.71 14.56
CA ARG A 78 0.80 -1.00 13.28
C ARG A 78 -0.62 -0.93 12.71
N GLN A 79 -1.30 -2.07 12.62
CA GLN A 79 -2.62 -2.18 12.02
C GLN A 79 -3.68 -1.43 12.84
N MET A 80 -3.58 -1.45 14.17
CA MET A 80 -4.50 -0.73 15.05
C MET A 80 -4.38 0.78 14.85
N ILE A 81 -3.14 1.32 14.85
CA ILE A 81 -2.89 2.75 14.62
C ILE A 81 -3.37 3.16 13.23
N ASN A 82 -3.02 2.35 12.22
CA ASN A 82 -3.39 2.63 10.84
C ASN A 82 -4.92 2.65 10.66
N SER A 83 -5.62 1.62 11.13
CA SER A 83 -7.08 1.52 11.02
C SER A 83 -7.80 2.70 11.69
N PHE A 84 -7.34 3.11 12.87
CA PHE A 84 -7.92 4.24 13.59
C PHE A 84 -7.70 5.56 12.85
N ALA A 85 -6.47 5.81 12.40
CA ALA A 85 -6.13 7.03 11.65
C ALA A 85 -6.86 7.10 10.29
N ILE A 86 -6.89 5.99 9.54
CA ILE A 86 -7.60 5.89 8.26
C ILE A 86 -9.09 6.20 8.44
N ALA A 87 -9.73 5.67 9.49
CA ALA A 87 -11.15 5.90 9.74
C ALA A 87 -11.47 7.39 9.94
N LEU A 88 -10.63 8.09 10.71
CA LEU A 88 -10.77 9.53 10.90
C LEU A 88 -10.58 10.29 9.59
N VAL A 89 -9.50 9.99 8.86
CA VAL A 89 -9.20 10.65 7.57
C VAL A 89 -10.30 10.40 6.55
N HIS A 90 -10.87 9.19 6.49
CA HIS A 90 -11.96 8.87 5.57
C HIS A 90 -13.25 9.64 5.87
N LEU A 91 -13.59 9.81 7.14
CA LEU A 91 -14.77 10.58 7.54
C LEU A 91 -14.64 12.04 7.08
N TYR A 92 -13.46 12.64 7.27
CA TYR A 92 -13.17 13.99 6.78
C TYR A 92 -13.07 14.06 5.25
N ALA A 93 -12.43 13.09 4.61
CA ALA A 93 -12.28 13.08 3.15
C ALA A 93 -13.62 12.91 2.43
N GLY A 94 -14.53 12.10 2.98
CA GLY A 94 -15.88 11.91 2.45
C GLY A 94 -16.69 13.21 2.51
N THR A 95 -16.74 13.86 3.68
CA THR A 95 -17.44 15.14 3.85
C THR A 95 -16.83 16.26 3.02
N TRP A 96 -15.49 16.31 2.93
CA TRP A 96 -14.79 17.28 2.10
C TRP A 96 -15.07 17.09 0.61
N SER A 97 -15.00 15.86 0.10
CA SER A 97 -15.26 15.55 -1.31
C SER A 97 -16.66 15.96 -1.76
N ASP A 98 -17.66 15.79 -0.89
CA ASP A 98 -19.04 16.17 -1.16
C ASP A 98 -19.19 17.71 -1.21
N SER A 99 -18.59 18.42 -0.23
CA SER A 99 -18.68 19.88 -0.15
C SER A 99 -17.96 20.65 -1.27
N HIS A 100 -16.92 20.08 -1.89
CA HIS A 100 -16.04 20.77 -2.84
C HIS A 100 -16.25 20.40 -4.32
N GLY A 101 -17.38 19.78 -4.65
CA GLY A 101 -17.82 19.60 -6.04
C GLY A 101 -16.93 18.64 -6.85
N ASN A 102 -16.76 17.41 -6.39
CA ASN A 102 -16.05 16.34 -7.13
C ASN A 102 -14.55 16.56 -7.38
N ARG A 103 -13.84 17.34 -6.56
CA ARG A 103 -12.37 17.42 -6.61
C ARG A 103 -11.73 16.13 -6.07
N ARG A 104 -11.67 15.10 -6.92
CA ARG A 104 -11.23 13.73 -6.59
C ARG A 104 -9.73 13.49 -6.76
N ARG A 105 -9.03 14.40 -7.45
CA ARG A 105 -7.57 14.32 -7.66
C ARG A 105 -6.76 14.26 -6.35
N PRO A 106 -7.00 15.11 -5.33
CA PRO A 106 -6.22 15.06 -4.10
C PRO A 106 -6.37 13.74 -3.33
N LEU A 107 -7.53 13.07 -3.39
CA LEU A 107 -7.74 11.76 -2.74
C LEU A 107 -6.81 10.66 -3.27
N VAL A 108 -6.32 10.80 -4.51
CA VAL A 108 -5.37 9.85 -5.11
C VAL A 108 -3.92 10.28 -4.85
N PHE A 109 -3.63 11.58 -4.89
CA PHE A 109 -2.26 12.08 -4.70
C PHE A 109 -1.77 12.02 -3.25
N ILE A 110 -2.63 12.29 -2.27
CA ILE A 110 -2.28 12.27 -0.84
C ILE A 110 -1.76 10.89 -0.40
N PRO A 111 -2.43 9.76 -0.67
CA PRO A 111 -1.94 8.44 -0.26
C PRO A 111 -0.65 8.05 -0.98
N LEU A 112 -0.44 8.46 -2.24
CA LEU A 112 0.82 8.24 -2.95
C LEU A 112 1.99 8.97 -2.30
N LEU A 113 1.81 10.24 -1.93
CA LEU A 113 2.83 11.00 -1.23
C LEU A 113 3.12 10.42 0.15
N GLY A 114 2.08 10.02 0.89
CA GLY A 114 2.25 9.34 2.18
C GLY A 114 3.02 8.04 2.07
N GLN A 115 2.79 7.26 1.00
CA GLN A 115 3.55 6.05 0.74
C GLN A 115 5.03 6.33 0.50
N ILE A 116 5.35 7.32 -0.34
CA ILE A 116 6.73 7.72 -0.60
C ILE A 116 7.43 8.11 0.70
N ILE A 117 6.77 8.90 1.55
CA ILE A 117 7.32 9.32 2.86
C ILE A 117 7.54 8.10 3.76
N THR A 118 6.63 7.13 3.75
CA THR A 118 6.75 5.88 4.52
C THR A 118 7.95 5.06 4.06
N ASP A 119 8.14 4.94 2.74
CA ASP A 119 9.26 4.22 2.14
C ASP A 119 10.60 4.90 2.48
N PHE A 120 10.65 6.24 2.47
CA PHE A 120 11.80 6.99 2.98
C PHE A 120 12.05 6.73 4.47
N GLY A 121 11.00 6.68 5.29
CA GLY A 121 11.10 6.32 6.72
C GLY A 121 11.69 4.93 6.92
N ASN A 122 11.28 3.95 6.12
CA ASN A 122 11.84 2.60 6.13
C ASN A 122 13.31 2.57 5.68
N ALA A 123 13.67 3.35 4.65
CA ALA A 123 15.04 3.48 4.20
C ALA A 123 15.95 4.06 5.30
N ILE A 124 15.47 5.09 6.03
CA ILE A 124 16.19 5.66 7.18
C ILE A 124 16.34 4.64 8.30
N CYS A 125 15.28 3.88 8.61
CA CYS A 125 15.32 2.82 9.63
C CYS A 125 16.23 1.65 9.27
N SER A 126 16.40 1.39 7.97
CA SER A 126 17.35 0.41 7.43
C SER A 126 18.80 0.90 7.61
N TYR A 127 19.05 2.19 7.36
CA TYR A 127 20.36 2.78 7.59
C TYR A 127 20.74 2.84 9.09
N PHE A 128 19.82 3.27 9.95
CA PHE A 128 20.02 3.30 11.40
C PHE A 128 19.57 1.99 12.05
N TRP A 129 20.46 0.98 12.01
CA TRP A 129 20.14 -0.36 12.51
C TRP A 129 19.77 -0.41 14.00
N SER A 130 20.32 0.50 14.81
CA SER A 130 19.97 0.68 16.24
C SER A 130 18.48 1.00 16.50
N SER A 131 17.72 1.42 15.48
CA SER A 131 16.28 1.68 15.60
C SER A 131 15.51 0.39 15.86
N SER A 132 14.68 0.39 16.91
CA SER A 132 13.89 -0.79 17.30
C SER A 132 12.80 -1.17 16.28
N SER A 133 12.43 -2.45 16.25
CA SER A 133 11.31 -2.97 15.44
C SER A 133 9.98 -2.25 15.74
N LEU A 134 9.78 -1.79 16.98
CA LEU A 134 8.61 -0.99 17.37
C LEU A 134 8.58 0.37 16.68
N THR A 135 9.72 1.05 16.56
CA THR A 135 9.81 2.36 15.90
C THR A 135 9.40 2.26 14.43
N VAL A 136 9.86 1.21 13.75
CA VAL A 136 9.47 0.90 12.37
C VAL A 136 7.97 0.66 12.27
N SER A 137 7.39 -0.10 13.20
CA SER A 137 5.94 -0.34 13.24
C SER A 137 5.14 0.95 13.42
N LEU A 138 5.55 1.83 14.33
CA LEU A 138 4.87 3.11 14.58
C LEU A 138 4.89 4.02 13.36
N ILE A 139 6.05 4.16 12.69
CA ILE A 139 6.20 4.96 11.47
C ILE A 139 5.30 4.42 10.36
N ASN A 140 5.33 3.10 10.13
CA ASN A 140 4.50 2.43 9.12
C ASN A 140 3.01 2.38 9.48
N GLY A 141 2.63 2.61 10.73
CA GLY A 141 1.22 2.69 11.14
C GLY A 141 0.68 4.11 11.01
N PHE A 142 1.46 5.08 11.47
CA PHE A 142 1.02 6.47 11.58
C PHE A 142 1.03 7.21 10.24
N ILE A 143 2.12 7.12 9.47
CA ILE A 143 2.27 7.89 8.22
C ILE A 143 1.23 7.45 7.18
N PRO A 144 1.06 6.14 6.89
CA PRO A 144 0.02 5.68 5.97
C PRO A 144 -1.39 5.98 6.51
N GLY A 145 -1.56 5.92 7.83
CA GLY A 145 -2.83 6.20 8.49
C GLY A 145 -3.32 7.63 8.24
N VAL A 146 -2.43 8.61 8.45
CA VAL A 146 -2.74 10.04 8.24
C VAL A 146 -2.87 10.38 6.75
N SER A 147 -2.14 9.70 5.88
CA SER A 147 -2.28 9.89 4.42
C SER A 147 -3.49 9.17 3.82
N GLY A 148 -4.27 8.44 4.61
CA GLY A 148 -5.45 7.68 4.19
C GLY A 148 -5.17 6.29 3.62
N GLY A 149 -3.90 5.95 3.43
CA GLY A 149 -3.43 4.61 3.04
C GLY A 149 -4.04 4.05 1.75
N LYS A 150 -3.99 2.72 1.62
CA LYS A 150 -4.54 1.99 0.46
C LYS A 150 -6.05 2.19 0.30
N LEU A 151 -6.77 2.32 1.42
CA LEU A 151 -8.23 2.46 1.42
C LEU A 151 -8.66 3.76 0.72
N LEU A 152 -7.99 4.90 1.00
CA LEU A 152 -8.35 6.17 0.39
C LEU A 152 -8.06 6.18 -1.11
N LEU A 153 -6.94 5.55 -1.49
CA LEU A 153 -6.57 5.37 -2.89
C LEU A 153 -7.59 4.51 -3.63
N PHE A 154 -8.06 3.42 -3.01
CA PHE A 154 -9.12 2.55 -3.54
C PHE A 154 -10.46 3.27 -3.70
N THR A 155 -10.91 4.00 -2.67
CA THR A 155 -12.14 4.77 -2.74
C THR A 155 -12.06 5.86 -3.81
N GLY A 156 -10.96 6.61 -3.86
CA GLY A 156 -10.72 7.64 -4.88
C GLY A 156 -10.72 7.09 -6.30
N ALA A 157 -10.11 5.92 -6.50
CA ALA A 157 -10.09 5.21 -7.77
C ALA A 157 -11.49 4.79 -8.24
N ASN A 158 -12.27 4.13 -7.38
CA ASN A 158 -13.63 3.69 -7.73
C ASN A 158 -14.55 4.86 -8.06
N VAL A 159 -14.44 5.93 -7.29
CA VAL A 159 -15.18 7.17 -7.53
C VAL A 159 -14.79 7.74 -8.90
N TYR A 160 -13.50 7.80 -9.23
CA TYR A 160 -13.03 8.27 -10.54
C TYR A 160 -13.51 7.39 -11.72
N ILE A 161 -13.42 6.07 -11.58
CA ILE A 161 -13.89 5.11 -12.59
C ILE A 161 -15.39 5.30 -12.82
N SER A 162 -16.18 5.42 -11.75
CA SER A 162 -17.62 5.66 -11.86
C SER A 162 -17.94 6.91 -12.69
N ASP A 163 -17.24 8.02 -12.51
CA ASP A 163 -17.54 9.24 -13.27
C ASP A 163 -17.12 9.20 -14.73
N THR A 164 -16.03 8.50 -15.04
CA THR A 164 -15.40 8.56 -16.37
C THR A 164 -15.90 7.47 -17.31
N THR A 165 -16.56 6.44 -16.77
CA THR A 165 -17.01 5.26 -17.53
C THR A 165 -18.48 5.33 -17.90
N ASN A 166 -18.79 4.84 -19.11
CA ASN A 166 -20.15 4.59 -19.55
C ASN A 166 -20.80 3.48 -18.71
N ILE A 167 -22.13 3.54 -18.61
CA ILE A 167 -22.96 2.65 -17.77
C ILE A 167 -22.69 1.16 -18.06
N GLU A 168 -22.47 0.80 -19.32
CA GLU A 168 -22.26 -0.59 -19.75
C GLU A 168 -20.93 -1.18 -19.23
N ASP A 169 -19.83 -0.40 -19.25
CA ASP A 169 -18.49 -0.87 -18.85
C ASP A 169 -18.20 -0.64 -17.35
N ARG A 170 -18.97 0.23 -16.68
CA ARG A 170 -18.68 0.72 -15.32
C ARG A 170 -18.60 -0.42 -14.30
N THR A 171 -19.59 -1.32 -14.32
CA THR A 171 -19.66 -2.42 -13.34
C THR A 171 -18.48 -3.36 -13.48
N PHE A 172 -18.10 -3.74 -14.72
CA PHE A 172 -16.96 -4.61 -14.97
C PHE A 172 -15.65 -3.98 -14.49
N ARG A 173 -15.44 -2.70 -14.79
CA ARG A 173 -14.21 -1.96 -14.42
C ARG A 173 -14.08 -1.72 -12.92
N CYS A 174 -15.16 -1.34 -12.24
CA CYS A 174 -15.16 -1.24 -10.77
C CYS A 174 -14.91 -2.61 -10.13
N HIS A 175 -15.57 -3.67 -10.61
CA HIS A 175 -15.41 -5.01 -10.04
C HIS A 175 -13.97 -5.54 -10.22
N PHE A 176 -13.36 -5.28 -11.39
CA PHE A 176 -11.96 -5.59 -11.62
C PHE A 176 -11.04 -4.87 -10.62
N HIS A 177 -11.31 -3.60 -10.33
CA HIS A 177 -10.54 -2.84 -9.35
C HIS A 177 -10.72 -3.36 -7.91
N THR A 178 -11.96 -3.70 -7.52
CA THR A 178 -12.25 -4.35 -6.23
C THR A 178 -11.52 -5.67 -6.07
N TRP A 179 -11.50 -6.51 -7.10
CA TRP A 179 -10.80 -7.79 -7.08
C TRP A 179 -9.29 -7.62 -6.84
N ILE A 180 -8.65 -6.63 -7.48
CA ILE A 180 -7.23 -6.31 -7.24
C ILE A 180 -6.98 -5.95 -5.78
N PHE A 181 -7.86 -5.11 -5.20
CA PHE A 181 -7.72 -4.68 -3.81
C PHE A 181 -7.92 -5.83 -2.81
N GLU A 182 -8.79 -6.79 -3.13
CA GLU A 182 -9.07 -7.92 -2.24
C GLU A 182 -7.92 -8.93 -2.18
N GLN A 183 -7.18 -9.11 -3.28
CA GLN A 183 -5.96 -9.92 -3.31
C GLN A 183 -4.87 -9.37 -2.37
N GLU A 184 -4.81 -8.05 -2.20
CA GLU A 184 -3.86 -7.40 -1.28
C GLU A 184 -4.18 -7.70 0.19
N ILE A 185 -5.46 -7.63 0.57
CA ILE A 185 -5.89 -7.92 1.95
C ILE A 185 -5.60 -9.38 2.31
N GLY A 186 -5.79 -10.31 1.35
CA GLY A 186 -5.50 -11.73 1.54
C GLY A 186 -4.03 -12.04 1.82
N ASN A 187 -3.09 -11.31 1.20
CA ASN A 187 -1.66 -11.53 1.40
C ASN A 187 -1.17 -11.09 2.80
N GLY A 188 -1.75 -10.03 3.38
CA GLY A 188 -1.36 -9.56 4.72
C GLY A 188 -1.66 -10.56 5.85
N GLY A 189 -2.66 -11.43 5.68
CA GLY A 189 -2.99 -12.50 6.62
C GLY A 189 -2.20 -13.79 6.39
N PHE A 190 -1.75 -14.04 5.16
CA PHE A 190 -1.09 -15.28 4.79
C PHE A 190 0.30 -15.42 5.43
N GLN A 191 1.07 -14.34 5.60
CA GLN A 191 2.41 -14.43 6.21
C GLN A 191 2.43 -14.97 7.65
N VAL A 192 1.35 -14.83 8.41
CA VAL A 192 1.29 -15.30 9.82
C VAL A 192 0.82 -16.76 9.92
N GLY A 193 0.29 -17.32 8.83
CA GLY A 193 -0.30 -18.66 8.79
C GLY A 193 0.59 -19.78 8.24
N ILE A 194 1.74 -19.47 7.63
CA ILE A 194 2.56 -20.47 6.92
C ILE A 194 3.49 -21.27 7.85
N ASN A 195 3.54 -20.95 9.15
CA ASN A 195 4.36 -21.69 10.12
C ASN A 195 3.54 -22.17 11.33
N ARG A 196 2.42 -22.86 11.06
CA ARG A 196 1.75 -23.73 12.04
C ARG A 196 1.79 -25.17 11.58
#